data_AF-A0A928EM34-F1
#
_entry.id   AF-A0A928EM34-F1
#
_cell.length_a   1.000
_cell.length_b   1.000
_cell.length_c   1.000
_cell.angle_alpha   90.00
_cell.angle_beta   90.00
_cell.angle_gamma   90.00
#
_symmetry.space_group_name_H-M   'P 1'
#
loop_
_entity.id
_entity.type
_entity.pdbx_description
1 polymer ?
#
loop_
_entity_poly.entity_id
_entity_poly.type
_entity_poly.pdbx_seq_one_letter_code
_entity_poly.pdbx_strand_id
1 'polypeptide(L)'
;MRNTNKKGFTIVELVVVVAVIAILAAVLIPTFSGVIAKANIATDKKAVNDINTQLAMVEAEYGKPANYGEAVEKLLANGFDIADYKPLAKDYTFYYDKELNKVLYVKGHTDVEFPEAEAKAELKIEESTANLGRWASLSGAVKVADSYTVSGTTATIKTGAELVKVMQDVANKSGNITTVNLEADVDLMGSSDNFGQLQEAGTFTFNGNGHTIYGLKSDDTTYERDGKSYGYGLFGSIRNNTKLVISDLTIKDAVINASKKGVEVGHAGILVGNVTGDGAQSGKINATNITIEGGHVVGQKKAAALVGYIALENATYEDIKFENINISNVTVVGGDRCGLIIANVDSHVDEAKSKACIGAWDIEYTGCTITYDESLDNSSKVENTTEGFWFGGATLVEKKFSDFQ
;
A
#
# COMPACT_ATOMS: atom_id res chain seq x y z
N MET A 1 -39.81 23.78 -63.51
CA MET A 1 -39.09 22.85 -62.61
C MET A 1 -37.59 23.08 -62.78
N ARG A 2 -36.86 23.45 -61.72
CA ARG A 2 -35.40 23.62 -61.76
C ARG A 2 -34.74 22.26 -61.48
N ASN A 3 -34.07 21.67 -62.47
CA ASN A 3 -33.22 20.49 -62.26
C ASN A 3 -31.90 20.94 -61.63
N THR A 4 -31.67 20.56 -60.39
CA THR A 4 -30.39 20.72 -59.71
C THR A 4 -29.48 19.55 -60.08
N ASN A 5 -28.45 19.81 -60.89
CA ASN A 5 -27.37 18.86 -61.14
C ASN A 5 -26.63 18.59 -59.83
N LYS A 6 -26.94 17.47 -59.16
CA LYS A 6 -26.12 16.96 -58.06
C LYS A 6 -24.86 16.35 -58.67
N LYS A 7 -23.75 17.10 -58.65
CA LYS A 7 -22.42 16.57 -58.96
C LYS A 7 -22.08 15.54 -57.89
N GLY A 8 -22.09 14.26 -58.25
CA GLY A 8 -21.61 13.18 -57.38
C GLY A 8 -20.09 13.24 -57.28
N PHE A 9 -19.57 13.04 -56.05
CA PHE A 9 -18.14 12.91 -55.79
C PHE A 9 -17.62 11.68 -56.53
N THR A 10 -16.53 11.80 -57.29
CA THR A 10 -15.97 10.66 -58.02
C THR A 10 -15.14 9.78 -57.07
N ILE A 11 -15.13 8.47 -57.31
CA ILE A 11 -14.30 7.53 -56.55
C ILE A 11 -12.82 7.93 -56.60
N VAL A 12 -12.37 8.46 -57.75
CA VAL A 12 -10.99 8.93 -57.94
C VAL A 12 -10.65 10.08 -56.99
N GLU A 13 -11.53 11.08 -56.87
CA GLU A 13 -11.34 12.19 -55.93
C GLU A 13 -11.23 11.70 -54.48
N LEU A 14 -12.03 10.70 -54.11
CA LEU A 14 -11.98 10.12 -52.76
C LEU A 14 -10.65 9.39 -52.50
N VAL A 15 -10.18 8.59 -53.46
CA VAL A 15 -8.94 7.82 -53.31
C VAL A 15 -7.72 8.72 -53.19
N VAL A 16 -7.64 9.80 -53.98
CA VAL A 16 -6.52 10.75 -53.89
C VAL A 16 -6.50 11.45 -52.54
N VAL A 17 -7.66 11.84 -52.00
CA VAL A 17 -7.74 12.48 -50.68
C VAL A 17 -7.24 11.56 -49.57
N VAL A 18 -7.68 10.30 -49.56
CA VAL A 18 -7.23 9.33 -48.55
C VAL A 18 -5.73 9.05 -48.68
N ALA A 19 -5.20 8.97 -49.91
CA ALA A 19 -3.77 8.79 -50.15
C ALA A 19 -2.93 9.96 -49.59
N VAL A 20 -3.37 11.20 -49.80
CA VAL A 20 -2.67 12.39 -49.27
C VAL A 20 -2.74 12.44 -47.74
N ILE A 21 -3.91 12.18 -47.14
CA ILE A 21 -4.07 12.12 -45.68
C ILE A 21 -3.16 11.04 -45.09
N ALA A 22 -3.04 9.88 -45.73
CA ALA A 22 -2.16 8.82 -45.28
C ALA A 22 -0.68 9.24 -45.25
N ILE A 23 -0.19 9.92 -46.30
CA ILE A 23 1.20 10.41 -46.36
C ILE A 23 1.45 11.48 -45.29
N LEU A 24 0.53 12.43 -45.12
CA LEU A 24 0.65 13.46 -44.09
C LEU A 24 0.64 12.85 -42.68
N ALA A 25 -0.28 11.92 -42.42
CA ALA A 25 -0.37 11.23 -41.14
C ALA A 25 0.92 10.45 -40.82
N ALA A 26 1.54 9.81 -41.82
CA ALA A 26 2.76 9.02 -41.64
C ALA A 26 3.95 9.82 -41.08
N VAL A 27 4.09 11.10 -41.43
CA VAL A 27 5.17 11.97 -40.93
C VAL A 27 4.75 12.72 -39.66
N LEU A 28 3.49 13.13 -39.59
CA LEU A 28 2.99 13.95 -38.48
C LEU A 28 2.88 13.17 -37.17
N ILE A 29 2.39 11.93 -37.20
CA ILE A 29 2.22 11.09 -36.00
C ILE A 29 3.53 10.95 -35.21
N PRO A 30 4.65 10.44 -35.78
CA PRO A 30 5.89 10.27 -35.01
C PRO A 30 6.46 11.61 -34.53
N THR A 31 6.31 12.68 -35.32
CA THR A 31 6.80 14.02 -34.97
C THR A 31 6.06 14.56 -33.74
N PHE A 32 4.72 14.57 -33.77
CA PHE A 32 3.91 15.04 -32.64
C PHE A 32 4.09 14.15 -31.42
N SER A 33 4.16 12.82 -31.57
CA SER A 33 4.45 11.91 -30.46
C SER A 33 5.78 12.23 -29.78
N GLY A 34 6.84 12.54 -30.54
CA GLY A 34 8.13 12.93 -29.98
C GLY A 34 8.11 14.27 -29.23
N VAL A 35 7.38 15.27 -29.76
CA VAL A 35 7.22 16.57 -29.09
C VAL A 35 6.43 16.42 -27.78
N ILE A 36 5.34 15.67 -27.79
CA ILE A 36 4.54 15.40 -26.58
C ILE A 36 5.38 14.67 -25.53
N ALA A 37 6.15 13.66 -25.92
CA ALA A 37 7.04 12.94 -24.99
C ALA A 37 8.05 13.87 -24.31
N LYS A 38 8.68 14.79 -25.07
CA LYS A 38 9.61 15.78 -24.51
C LYS A 38 8.91 16.78 -23.59
N ALA A 39 7.70 17.22 -23.93
CA ALA A 39 6.91 18.12 -23.10
C ALA A 39 6.50 17.46 -21.77
N ASN A 40 6.13 16.18 -21.80
CA ASN A 40 5.83 15.39 -20.61
C ASN A 40 7.07 15.28 -19.70
N ILE A 41 8.24 14.91 -20.24
CA ILE A 41 9.48 14.84 -19.46
C ILE A 41 9.84 16.20 -18.83
N ALA A 42 9.68 17.30 -19.57
CA ALA A 42 9.94 18.64 -19.04
C ALA A 42 8.98 19.01 -17.90
N THR A 43 7.71 18.62 -18.02
CA THR A 43 6.68 18.83 -16.99
C THR A 43 6.97 18.00 -15.75
N ASP A 44 7.32 16.74 -15.92
CA ASP A 44 7.69 15.83 -14.83
C ASP A 44 8.91 16.35 -14.05
N LYS A 45 9.97 16.79 -14.75
CA LYS A 45 11.15 17.39 -14.10
C LYS A 45 10.82 18.67 -13.33
N LYS A 46 9.90 19.48 -13.86
CA LYS A 46 9.40 20.66 -13.14
C LYS A 46 8.67 20.23 -11.86
N ALA A 47 7.78 19.26 -11.94
CA ALA A 47 7.06 18.74 -10.77
C ALA A 47 8.03 18.24 -9.69
N VAL A 48 9.07 17.50 -10.06
CA VAL A 48 10.09 17.04 -9.11
C VAL A 48 10.83 18.21 -8.44
N ASN A 49 11.17 19.26 -9.18
CA ASN A 49 11.77 20.47 -8.58
C ASN A 49 10.82 21.16 -7.60
N ASP A 50 9.56 21.31 -7.99
CA ASP A 50 8.55 21.95 -7.16
C ASP A 50 8.38 21.17 -5.85
N ILE A 51 8.26 19.83 -5.92
CA ILE A 51 8.18 18.94 -4.74
C ILE A 51 9.45 19.02 -3.90
N ASN A 52 10.64 18.94 -4.50
CA ASN A 52 11.91 19.01 -3.77
C ASN A 52 12.12 20.36 -3.06
N THR A 53 11.60 21.44 -3.63
CA THR A 53 11.62 22.76 -2.98
C THR A 53 10.75 22.76 -1.73
N GLN A 54 9.57 22.12 -1.80
CA GLN A 54 8.67 22.00 -0.64
C GLN A 54 9.23 21.05 0.43
N LEU A 55 9.86 19.94 0.04
CA LEU A 55 10.54 19.04 0.97
C LEU A 55 11.65 19.76 1.74
N ALA A 56 12.43 20.61 1.07
CA ALA A 56 13.46 21.42 1.71
C ALA A 56 12.86 22.47 2.68
N MET A 57 11.71 23.05 2.35
CA MET A 57 10.99 23.96 3.25
C MET A 57 10.46 23.23 4.49
N VAL A 58 9.81 22.07 4.28
CA VAL A 58 9.34 21.18 5.36
C VAL A 58 10.50 20.78 6.27
N GLU A 59 11.65 20.40 5.71
CA GLU A 59 12.82 20.03 6.50
C GLU A 59 13.38 21.20 7.31
N ALA A 60 13.39 22.41 6.74
CA ALA A 60 13.83 23.61 7.45
C ALA A 60 12.91 24.00 8.62
N GLU A 61 11.61 23.73 8.51
CA GLU A 61 10.60 24.09 9.52
C GLU A 61 10.41 23.01 10.59
N TYR A 62 10.31 21.74 10.17
CA TYR A 62 9.92 20.61 11.02
C TYR A 62 11.02 19.55 11.19
N GLY A 63 12.21 19.78 10.62
CA GLY A 63 13.25 18.77 10.52
C GLY A 63 12.96 17.74 9.43
N LYS A 64 14.00 16.97 9.08
CA LYS A 64 13.94 15.92 8.07
C LYS A 64 12.90 14.86 8.45
N PRO A 65 11.93 14.53 7.59
CA PRO A 65 10.98 13.45 7.85
C PRO A 65 11.70 12.11 8.05
N ALA A 66 11.25 11.31 9.02
CA ALA A 66 11.84 10.02 9.33
C ALA A 66 11.56 8.98 8.24
N ASN A 67 10.38 9.04 7.61
CA ASN A 67 9.95 8.10 6.57
C ASN A 67 9.05 8.77 5.53
N TYR A 68 8.65 7.99 4.51
CA TYR A 68 7.77 8.46 3.43
C TYR A 68 6.41 8.95 3.94
N GLY A 69 5.80 8.24 4.90
CA GLY A 69 4.49 8.62 5.44
C GLY A 69 4.51 10.00 6.08
N GLU A 70 5.51 10.27 6.93
CA GLU A 70 5.71 11.60 7.54
C GLU A 70 6.02 12.67 6.49
N ALA A 71 6.77 12.34 5.43
CA ALA A 71 7.06 13.27 4.35
C ALA A 71 5.78 13.69 3.61
N VAL A 72 4.89 12.72 3.30
CA VAL A 72 3.58 12.98 2.67
C VAL A 72 2.70 13.81 3.59
N GLU A 73 2.62 13.47 4.88
CA GLU A 73 1.82 14.20 5.88
C GLU A 73 2.24 15.66 5.98
N LYS A 74 3.55 15.92 6.17
CA LYS A 74 4.08 17.28 6.30
C LYS A 74 3.94 18.11 5.01
N LEU A 75 4.09 17.48 3.84
CA LEU A 75 3.84 18.16 2.57
C LEU A 75 2.35 18.51 2.41
N LEU A 76 1.46 17.58 2.77
CA LEU A 76 0.02 17.81 2.71
C LEU A 76 -0.42 18.93 3.66
N ALA A 77 0.15 19.02 4.86
CA ALA A 77 -0.09 20.11 5.80
C ALA A 77 0.28 21.49 5.21
N ASN A 78 1.28 21.54 4.32
CA ASN A 78 1.68 22.72 3.57
C ASN A 78 0.92 22.90 2.23
N GLY A 79 -0.13 22.11 2.00
CA GLY A 79 -0.99 22.20 0.82
C GLY A 79 -0.46 21.47 -0.42
N PHE A 80 0.56 20.62 -0.27
CA PHE A 80 1.15 19.83 -1.36
C PHE A 80 0.82 18.35 -1.21
N ASP A 81 -0.18 17.89 -1.96
CA ASP A 81 -0.53 16.47 -2.04
C ASP A 81 0.34 15.77 -3.09
N ILE A 82 1.14 14.80 -2.65
CA ILE A 82 2.05 14.03 -3.50
C ILE A 82 1.79 12.52 -3.45
N ALA A 83 0.78 12.07 -2.68
CA ALA A 83 0.60 10.66 -2.32
C ALA A 83 0.41 9.76 -3.55
N ASP A 84 -0.22 10.29 -4.60
CA ASP A 84 -0.53 9.58 -5.85
C ASP A 84 0.13 10.22 -7.09
N TYR A 85 1.19 11.01 -6.87
CA TYR A 85 1.81 11.74 -7.97
C TYR A 85 2.50 10.78 -8.94
N LYS A 86 2.10 10.83 -10.23
CA LYS A 86 2.59 9.93 -11.28
C LYS A 86 3.19 10.69 -12.46
N PRO A 87 4.26 10.17 -13.07
CA PRO A 87 4.87 10.81 -14.22
C PRO A 87 3.98 10.74 -15.45
N LEU A 88 4.06 11.77 -16.29
CA LEU A 88 3.38 11.85 -17.57
C LEU A 88 4.12 11.11 -18.68
N ALA A 89 5.45 10.99 -18.56
CA ALA A 89 6.25 10.19 -19.46
C ALA A 89 6.10 8.70 -19.17
N LYS A 90 6.05 7.89 -20.23
CA LYS A 90 6.03 6.42 -20.12
C LYS A 90 7.38 5.92 -19.63
N ASP A 91 7.37 4.83 -18.86
CA ASP A 91 8.58 4.16 -18.35
C ASP A 91 9.37 5.00 -17.34
N TYR A 92 8.72 5.97 -16.68
CA TYR A 92 9.29 6.72 -15.57
C TYR A 92 8.52 6.47 -14.29
N THR A 93 9.17 6.72 -13.16
CA THR A 93 8.58 6.67 -11.82
C THR A 93 9.20 7.76 -10.95
N PHE A 94 8.40 8.31 -10.03
CA PHE A 94 8.89 9.20 -8.99
C PHE A 94 9.19 8.39 -7.73
N TYR A 95 10.43 8.43 -7.27
CA TYR A 95 10.84 7.80 -6.02
C TYR A 95 11.25 8.86 -5.02
N TYR A 96 10.66 8.85 -3.84
CA TYR A 96 11.19 9.55 -2.68
C TYR A 96 12.40 8.78 -2.14
N ASP A 97 13.52 9.48 -1.93
CA ASP A 97 14.71 8.98 -1.28
C ASP A 97 14.80 9.56 0.13
N LYS A 98 14.64 8.71 1.15
CA LYS A 98 14.63 9.16 2.55
C LYS A 98 15.99 9.65 3.02
N GLU A 99 17.09 9.21 2.43
CA GLU A 99 18.44 9.67 2.82
C GLU A 99 18.70 11.09 2.30
N LEU A 100 18.29 11.35 1.06
CA LEU A 100 18.44 12.66 0.42
C LEU A 100 17.32 13.65 0.78
N ASN A 101 16.19 13.17 1.30
CA ASN A 101 14.95 13.92 1.44
C ASN A 101 14.52 14.59 0.13
N LYS A 102 14.54 13.81 -0.96
CA LYS A 102 14.23 14.29 -2.32
C LYS A 102 13.43 13.27 -3.10
N VAL A 103 12.57 13.75 -3.98
CA VAL A 103 12.01 12.99 -5.08
C VAL A 103 12.99 12.94 -6.25
N LEU A 104 13.14 11.74 -6.79
CA LEU A 104 13.96 11.39 -7.94
C LEU A 104 13.04 11.01 -9.10
N TYR A 105 13.39 11.45 -10.31
CA TYR A 105 12.78 11.01 -11.56
C TYR A 105 13.61 9.89 -12.15
N VAL A 106 13.00 8.72 -12.27
CA VAL A 106 13.74 7.47 -12.49
C VAL A 106 13.15 6.76 -13.68
N LYS A 107 14.00 6.35 -14.61
CA LYS A 107 13.62 5.61 -15.81
C LYS A 107 13.73 4.11 -15.57
N GLY A 108 12.76 3.34 -16.02
CA GLY A 108 12.75 1.88 -15.92
C GLY A 108 12.98 1.36 -14.49
N HIS A 109 12.51 2.11 -13.48
CA HIS A 109 12.69 1.83 -12.05
C HIS A 109 14.14 1.70 -11.57
N THR A 110 15.14 2.15 -12.33
CA THR A 110 16.56 1.91 -12.01
C THR A 110 17.43 3.14 -12.24
N ASP A 111 17.32 3.81 -13.38
CA ASP A 111 18.24 4.86 -13.77
C ASP A 111 17.71 6.24 -13.36
N VAL A 112 18.39 6.91 -12.42
CA VAL A 112 18.03 8.27 -11.99
C VAL A 112 18.39 9.27 -13.10
N GLU A 113 17.41 9.99 -13.63
CA GLU A 113 17.60 11.02 -14.65
C GLU A 113 17.50 12.46 -14.11
N PHE A 114 16.84 12.65 -12.97
CA PHE A 114 16.68 13.97 -12.36
C PHE A 114 16.44 13.84 -10.83
N PRO A 115 16.97 14.74 -9.98
CA PRO A 115 17.80 15.92 -10.27
C PRO A 115 19.15 15.60 -10.96
N GLU A 116 19.68 16.54 -11.74
CA GLU A 116 20.91 16.30 -12.53
C GLU A 116 22.14 15.96 -11.68
N ALA A 117 22.22 16.48 -10.45
CA ALA A 117 23.32 16.18 -9.55
C ALA A 117 23.34 14.69 -9.19
N GLU A 118 22.19 14.10 -8.90
CA GLU A 118 22.07 12.69 -8.51
C GLU A 118 22.24 11.78 -9.72
N ALA A 119 21.77 12.21 -10.89
CA ALA A 119 22.02 11.51 -12.15
C ALA A 119 23.51 11.48 -12.52
N LYS A 120 24.25 12.59 -12.33
CA LYS A 120 25.70 12.68 -12.57
C LYS A 120 26.52 11.89 -11.54
N ALA A 121 25.96 11.67 -10.35
CA ALA A 121 26.53 10.77 -9.35
C ALA A 121 26.30 9.28 -9.69
N GLU A 122 25.64 8.98 -10.81
CA GLU A 122 25.31 7.63 -11.25
C GLU A 122 24.54 6.82 -10.19
N LEU A 123 23.69 7.51 -9.41
CA LEU A 123 22.83 6.85 -8.44
C LEU A 123 21.85 5.93 -9.19
N LYS A 124 21.82 4.66 -8.79
CA LYS A 124 20.87 3.68 -9.29
C LYS A 124 19.92 3.25 -8.18
N ILE A 125 18.65 3.10 -8.54
CA ILE A 125 17.68 2.46 -7.67
C ILE A 125 17.81 0.96 -7.86
N GLU A 126 18.35 0.31 -6.84
CA GLU A 126 18.54 -1.12 -6.82
C GLU A 126 18.42 -1.65 -5.40
N GLU A 127 17.77 -2.79 -5.29
CA GLU A 127 17.65 -3.50 -4.03
C GLU A 127 19.01 -4.07 -3.66
N SER A 128 19.54 -3.60 -2.54
CA SER A 128 20.82 -4.02 -1.99
C SER A 128 20.77 -3.82 -0.49
N THR A 129 21.52 -4.61 0.26
CA THR A 129 21.53 -4.57 1.73
C THR A 129 21.86 -3.18 2.29
N ALA A 130 22.62 -2.37 1.56
CA ALA A 130 22.96 -1.00 1.95
C ALA A 130 21.83 0.02 1.74
N ASN A 131 20.82 -0.31 0.94
CA ASN A 131 19.77 0.62 0.54
C ASN A 131 18.34 0.14 0.89
N LEU A 132 18.19 -0.94 1.67
CA LEU A 132 16.89 -1.46 2.07
C LEU A 132 16.05 -0.40 2.80
N GLY A 133 14.84 -0.17 2.30
CA GLY A 133 13.87 0.79 2.82
C GLY A 133 14.23 2.24 2.55
N ARG A 134 15.17 2.52 1.64
CA ARG A 134 15.61 3.89 1.32
C ARG A 134 14.61 4.61 0.43
N TRP A 135 13.99 3.90 -0.51
CA TRP A 135 13.17 4.51 -1.55
C TRP A 135 11.70 4.14 -1.41
N ALA A 136 10.83 5.08 -1.74
CA ALA A 136 9.39 4.86 -1.81
C ALA A 136 8.81 5.47 -3.09
N SER A 137 8.15 4.64 -3.90
CA SER A 137 7.43 5.08 -5.08
C SER A 137 6.24 5.95 -4.66
N LEU A 138 6.13 7.15 -5.24
CA LEU A 138 4.99 8.03 -4.99
C LEU A 138 3.73 7.36 -5.55
N SER A 139 3.75 7.00 -6.83
CA SER A 139 2.58 6.40 -7.50
C SER A 139 2.31 4.94 -7.14
N GLY A 140 3.10 4.32 -6.26
CA GLY A 140 2.99 2.89 -5.94
C GLY A 140 3.54 1.94 -7.00
N ALA A 141 3.96 2.45 -8.16
CA ALA A 141 4.50 1.63 -9.23
C ALA A 141 5.95 1.26 -8.93
N VAL A 142 6.28 -0.03 -8.99
CA VAL A 142 7.64 -0.54 -8.77
C VAL A 142 8.02 -1.56 -9.83
N LYS A 143 9.31 -1.90 -9.86
CA LYS A 143 9.78 -3.01 -10.68
C LYS A 143 9.18 -4.32 -10.19
N VAL A 144 8.54 -5.05 -11.10
CA VAL A 144 8.05 -6.41 -10.85
C VAL A 144 8.99 -7.39 -11.54
N ALA A 145 9.34 -8.48 -10.87
CA ALA A 145 10.17 -9.52 -11.46
C ALA A 145 9.39 -10.29 -12.55
N ASP A 146 10.10 -10.76 -13.58
CA ASP A 146 9.51 -11.61 -14.61
C ASP A 146 9.10 -12.99 -14.05
N SER A 147 9.84 -13.48 -13.05
CA SER A 147 9.64 -14.79 -12.42
C SER A 147 10.21 -14.84 -11.00
N TYR A 148 9.89 -15.90 -10.27
CA TYR A 148 10.44 -16.27 -8.97
C TYR A 148 10.70 -17.77 -8.94
N THR A 149 11.46 -18.24 -7.95
CA THR A 149 11.75 -19.67 -7.80
C THR A 149 10.55 -20.37 -7.15
N VAL A 150 10.10 -21.48 -7.75
CA VAL A 150 8.99 -22.30 -7.23
C VAL A 150 9.34 -23.78 -7.20
N SER A 151 9.02 -24.46 -6.11
CA SER A 151 9.12 -25.90 -5.95
C SER A 151 7.82 -26.44 -5.35
N GLY A 152 7.06 -27.21 -6.15
CA GLY A 152 5.70 -27.61 -5.76
C GLY A 152 4.78 -26.38 -5.65
N THR A 153 4.20 -26.16 -4.47
CA THR A 153 3.36 -24.98 -4.16
C THR A 153 4.10 -23.92 -3.33
N THR A 154 5.42 -24.09 -3.15
CA THR A 154 6.28 -23.21 -2.35
C THR A 154 7.08 -22.28 -3.24
N ALA A 155 6.89 -20.98 -3.08
CA ALA A 155 7.70 -19.93 -3.70
C ALA A 155 8.84 -19.50 -2.76
N THR A 156 10.00 -19.22 -3.35
CA THR A 156 11.21 -18.77 -2.66
C THR A 156 11.61 -17.39 -3.18
N ILE A 157 11.72 -16.42 -2.27
CA ILE A 157 11.77 -14.99 -2.58
C ILE A 157 13.04 -14.38 -2.01
N LYS A 158 13.77 -13.64 -2.85
CA LYS A 158 15.05 -13.00 -2.53
C LYS A 158 15.05 -11.49 -2.73
N THR A 159 14.05 -10.97 -3.45
CA THR A 159 13.92 -9.55 -3.77
C THR A 159 12.48 -9.08 -3.61
N GLY A 160 12.27 -7.80 -3.35
CA GLY A 160 10.96 -7.18 -3.32
C GLY A 160 10.22 -7.30 -4.65
N ALA A 161 10.94 -7.22 -5.78
CA ALA A 161 10.35 -7.41 -7.11
C ALA A 161 9.77 -8.83 -7.32
N GLU A 162 10.44 -9.86 -6.78
CA GLU A 162 9.93 -11.23 -6.75
C GLU A 162 8.74 -11.37 -5.79
N LEU A 163 8.79 -10.67 -4.64
CA LEU A 163 7.71 -10.68 -3.65
C LEU A 163 6.41 -10.10 -4.24
N VAL A 164 6.50 -8.93 -4.89
CA VAL A 164 5.35 -8.33 -5.59
C VAL A 164 4.81 -9.31 -6.64
N LYS A 165 5.70 -9.91 -7.44
CA LYS A 165 5.30 -10.85 -8.49
C LYS A 165 4.57 -12.08 -7.95
N VAL A 166 5.08 -12.72 -6.90
CA VAL A 166 4.43 -13.90 -6.32
C VAL A 166 3.07 -13.55 -5.71
N MET A 167 2.95 -12.39 -5.06
CA MET A 167 1.69 -11.99 -4.43
C MET A 167 0.64 -11.56 -5.45
N GLN A 168 1.04 -10.95 -6.57
CA GLN A 168 0.17 -10.77 -7.74
C GLN A 168 -0.31 -12.11 -8.31
N ASP A 169 0.58 -13.12 -8.41
CA ASP A 169 0.19 -14.44 -8.90
C ASP A 169 -0.77 -15.14 -7.92
N VAL A 170 -0.52 -15.05 -6.61
CA VAL A 170 -1.44 -15.56 -5.57
C VAL A 170 -2.81 -14.90 -5.68
N ALA A 171 -2.86 -13.57 -5.75
CA ALA A 171 -4.13 -12.83 -5.88
C ALA A 171 -4.89 -13.20 -7.17
N ASN A 172 -4.15 -13.45 -8.26
CA ASN A 172 -4.69 -13.88 -9.55
C ASN A 172 -4.87 -15.40 -9.67
N LYS A 173 -4.66 -16.17 -8.59
CA LYS A 173 -4.83 -17.63 -8.55
C LYS A 173 -3.96 -18.36 -9.59
N SER A 174 -2.80 -17.79 -9.89
CA SER A 174 -1.82 -18.33 -10.81
C SER A 174 -0.75 -19.13 -10.07
N GLY A 175 -0.29 -20.23 -10.66
CA GLY A 175 0.81 -21.03 -10.10
C GLY A 175 0.47 -21.93 -8.90
N ASN A 176 -0.74 -21.84 -8.33
CA ASN A 176 -1.18 -22.64 -7.17
C ASN A 176 -0.21 -22.52 -5.97
N ILE A 177 0.22 -21.30 -5.67
CA ILE A 177 1.15 -21.02 -4.57
C ILE A 177 0.39 -20.98 -3.25
N THR A 178 0.80 -21.83 -2.31
CA THR A 178 0.22 -21.90 -0.95
C THR A 178 1.23 -21.59 0.14
N THR A 179 2.51 -21.48 -0.22
CA THR A 179 3.60 -21.16 0.71
C THR A 179 4.56 -20.18 0.06
N VAL A 180 4.92 -19.12 0.78
CA VAL A 180 5.95 -18.15 0.40
C VAL A 180 7.03 -18.14 1.47
N ASN A 181 8.28 -18.32 1.07
CA ASN A 181 9.46 -18.27 1.94
C ASN A 181 10.35 -17.11 1.53
N LEU A 182 10.69 -16.23 2.46
CA LEU A 182 11.77 -15.27 2.27
C LEU A 182 13.13 -15.96 2.50
N GLU A 183 14.12 -15.66 1.66
CA GLU A 183 15.54 -16.05 1.81
C GLU A 183 16.48 -14.85 1.97
N ALA A 184 15.94 -13.64 1.93
CA ALA A 184 16.65 -12.40 2.15
C ALA A 184 15.69 -11.35 2.70
N ASP A 185 16.26 -10.30 3.28
CA ASP A 185 15.52 -9.05 3.50
C ASP A 185 15.12 -8.47 2.14
N VAL A 186 13.91 -7.93 2.07
CA VAL A 186 13.33 -7.43 0.83
C VAL A 186 12.77 -6.02 0.98
N ASP A 187 12.83 -5.23 -0.09
CA ASP A 187 12.29 -3.88 -0.14
C ASP A 187 11.19 -3.77 -1.19
N LEU A 188 9.97 -3.49 -0.73
CA LEU A 188 8.82 -3.25 -1.62
C LEU A 188 8.90 -1.88 -2.30
N MET A 189 9.83 -1.01 -1.90
CA MET A 189 10.12 0.29 -2.50
C MET A 189 8.88 1.18 -2.66
N GLY A 190 7.93 1.10 -1.72
CA GLY A 190 6.67 1.83 -1.76
C GLY A 190 5.69 1.28 -2.80
N SER A 191 5.74 -0.01 -3.14
CA SER A 191 4.75 -0.64 -4.02
C SER A 191 3.34 -0.47 -3.47
N SER A 192 2.38 -0.12 -4.34
CA SER A 192 0.94 -0.17 -4.04
C SER A 192 0.34 -1.55 -4.25
N ASP A 193 1.11 -2.53 -4.73
CA ASP A 193 0.70 -3.93 -4.81
C ASP A 193 0.68 -4.52 -3.40
N ASN A 194 -0.34 -4.18 -2.62
CA ASN A 194 -0.69 -4.93 -1.43
C ASN A 194 -0.97 -6.39 -1.80
N PHE A 195 -0.87 -7.32 -0.86
CA PHE A 195 -1.04 -8.75 -1.18
C PHE A 195 -2.51 -9.14 -1.45
N GLY A 196 -3.37 -8.14 -1.66
CA GLY A 196 -4.74 -8.28 -2.11
C GLY A 196 -5.61 -9.10 -1.16
N GLN A 197 -6.60 -9.76 -1.75
CA GLN A 197 -7.50 -10.64 -1.02
C GLN A 197 -7.03 -12.10 -1.11
N LEU A 198 -6.78 -12.72 0.03
CA LEU A 198 -6.64 -14.18 0.15
C LEU A 198 -8.05 -14.80 0.29
N GLN A 199 -8.54 -15.44 -0.77
CA GLN A 199 -9.95 -15.85 -0.91
C GLN A 199 -10.15 -17.32 -1.30
N GLU A 200 -9.18 -18.19 -1.07
CA GLU A 200 -9.19 -19.58 -1.48
C GLU A 200 -9.17 -20.52 -0.27
N ALA A 201 -10.21 -21.36 -0.15
CA ALA A 201 -10.38 -22.27 0.97
C ALA A 201 -9.13 -23.14 1.20
N GLY A 202 -8.48 -22.96 2.34
CA GLY A 202 -7.24 -23.65 2.67
C GLY A 202 -6.35 -22.87 3.62
N THR A 203 -5.10 -23.32 3.76
CA THR A 203 -4.06 -22.61 4.52
C THR A 203 -3.05 -22.02 3.57
N PHE A 204 -2.85 -20.71 3.65
CA PHE A 204 -1.75 -19.99 3.00
C PHE A 204 -0.68 -19.70 4.05
N THR A 205 0.57 -20.07 3.75
CA THR A 205 1.70 -19.91 4.67
C THR A 205 2.67 -18.85 4.15
N PHE A 206 3.04 -17.90 4.99
CA PHE A 206 4.05 -16.90 4.71
C PHE A 206 5.16 -16.99 5.77
N ASN A 207 6.31 -17.53 5.39
CA ASN A 207 7.45 -17.68 6.27
C ASN A 207 8.45 -16.54 5.99
N GLY A 208 8.56 -15.61 6.92
CA GLY A 208 9.58 -14.57 6.89
C GLY A 208 10.98 -15.13 7.13
N ASN A 209 11.12 -16.32 7.76
CA ASN A 209 12.40 -16.98 8.06
C ASN A 209 13.42 -16.08 8.78
N GLY A 210 12.95 -15.11 9.56
CA GLY A 210 13.76 -14.13 10.27
C GLY A 210 14.15 -12.89 9.44
N HIS A 211 13.63 -12.76 8.22
CA HIS A 211 13.91 -11.64 7.33
C HIS A 211 12.96 -10.46 7.53
N THR A 212 13.37 -9.34 6.94
CA THR A 212 12.67 -8.05 7.03
C THR A 212 12.06 -7.65 5.70
N ILE A 213 10.82 -7.14 5.73
CA ILE A 213 10.19 -6.41 4.63
C ILE A 213 10.27 -4.91 4.93
N TYR A 214 10.85 -4.16 4.00
CA TYR A 214 10.91 -2.70 4.01
C TYR A 214 9.96 -2.10 2.98
N GLY A 215 9.70 -0.80 3.11
CA GLY A 215 9.06 -0.01 2.06
C GLY A 215 7.62 -0.42 1.77
N LEU A 216 6.93 -1.06 2.73
CA LEU A 216 5.51 -1.38 2.59
C LEU A 216 4.71 -0.08 2.52
N LYS A 217 3.97 0.10 1.42
CA LYS A 217 2.98 1.15 1.24
C LYS A 217 1.64 0.51 0.92
N SER A 218 0.57 0.92 1.59
CA SER A 218 -0.79 0.48 1.26
C SER A 218 -1.72 1.67 1.34
N ASP A 219 -1.92 2.32 0.21
CA ASP A 219 -2.80 3.48 0.05
C ASP A 219 -3.89 3.30 -1.01
N ASP A 220 -3.89 2.16 -1.69
CA ASP A 220 -5.02 1.71 -2.50
C ASP A 220 -5.82 0.59 -1.80
N THR A 221 -7.10 0.55 -2.12
CA THR A 221 -8.04 -0.41 -1.56
C THR A 221 -7.88 -1.78 -2.16
N THR A 222 -7.95 -2.81 -1.33
CA THR A 222 -7.95 -4.19 -1.82
C THR A 222 -9.27 -4.56 -2.48
N TYR A 223 -10.40 -4.07 -1.95
CA TYR A 223 -11.70 -4.28 -2.57
C TYR A 223 -12.69 -3.17 -2.22
N GLU A 224 -13.67 -2.97 -3.10
CA GLU A 224 -14.79 -2.07 -2.88
C GLU A 224 -16.09 -2.86 -2.74
N ARG A 225 -16.92 -2.51 -1.75
CA ARG A 225 -18.25 -3.10 -1.53
C ARG A 225 -19.21 -2.01 -1.07
N ASP A 226 -20.37 -1.94 -1.69
CA ASP A 226 -21.45 -0.98 -1.34
C ASP A 226 -20.98 0.49 -1.32
N GLY A 227 -20.09 0.86 -2.24
CA GLY A 227 -19.52 2.21 -2.34
C GLY A 227 -18.52 2.55 -1.22
N LYS A 228 -17.95 1.54 -0.57
CA LYS A 228 -16.95 1.65 0.49
C LYS A 228 -15.68 0.89 0.13
N SER A 229 -14.54 1.36 0.58
CA SER A 229 -13.23 0.78 0.28
C SER A 229 -12.60 0.14 1.51
N TYR A 230 -12.00 -1.03 1.36
CA TYR A 230 -11.50 -1.85 2.45
C TYR A 230 -10.19 -2.59 2.14
N GLY A 231 -9.52 -2.99 3.22
CA GLY A 231 -8.42 -3.95 3.18
C GLY A 231 -7.10 -3.26 2.88
N TYR A 232 -6.58 -2.51 3.85
CA TYR A 232 -5.31 -1.82 3.74
C TYR A 232 -4.30 -2.48 4.68
N GLY A 233 -3.16 -2.92 4.15
CA GLY A 233 -2.16 -3.68 4.88
C GLY A 233 -1.23 -4.47 3.98
N LEU A 234 -0.24 -5.16 4.57
CA LEU A 234 0.58 -6.13 3.85
C LEU A 234 -0.33 -7.17 3.18
N PHE A 235 -1.22 -7.78 3.96
CA PHE A 235 -2.35 -8.55 3.46
C PHE A 235 -3.62 -7.71 3.51
N GLY A 236 -4.21 -7.44 2.35
CA GLY A 236 -5.42 -6.63 2.26
C GLY A 236 -6.60 -7.24 3.01
N SER A 237 -6.97 -8.47 2.63
CA SER A 237 -8.06 -9.19 3.29
C SER A 237 -7.84 -10.69 3.33
N ILE A 238 -8.28 -11.32 4.41
CA ILE A 238 -8.37 -12.79 4.53
C ILE A 238 -9.84 -13.17 4.57
N ARG A 239 -10.30 -13.94 3.56
CA ARG A 239 -11.73 -14.25 3.35
C ARG A 239 -12.00 -15.71 3.00
N ASN A 240 -13.28 -16.08 2.92
CA ASN A 240 -13.75 -17.38 2.42
C ASN A 240 -13.13 -18.58 3.14
N ASN A 241 -13.09 -18.55 4.48
CA ASN A 241 -12.49 -19.60 5.30
C ASN A 241 -11.00 -19.89 4.99
N THR A 242 -10.30 -18.93 4.37
CA THR A 242 -8.84 -18.99 4.19
C THR A 242 -8.16 -18.78 5.53
N LYS A 243 -7.13 -19.57 5.82
CA LYS A 243 -6.25 -19.39 6.97
C LYS A 243 -4.90 -18.85 6.53
N LEU A 244 -4.53 -17.66 7.00
CA LEU A 244 -3.16 -17.18 6.93
C LEU A 244 -2.37 -17.76 8.11
N VAL A 245 -1.24 -18.39 7.83
CA VAL A 245 -0.21 -18.71 8.83
C VAL A 245 1.01 -17.89 8.46
N ILE A 246 1.43 -16.97 9.33
CA ILE A 246 2.60 -16.13 9.13
C ILE A 246 3.57 -16.28 10.29
N SER A 247 4.86 -16.43 9.99
CA SER A 247 5.88 -16.55 11.04
C SER A 247 7.20 -15.86 10.70
N ASP A 248 7.92 -15.47 11.76
CA ASP A 248 9.32 -15.05 11.73
C ASP A 248 9.58 -13.88 10.76
N LEU A 249 8.79 -12.82 10.87
CA LEU A 249 8.83 -11.68 9.93
C LEU A 249 9.01 -10.36 10.69
N THR A 250 9.94 -9.53 10.20
CA THR A 250 10.01 -8.12 10.59
C THR A 250 9.44 -7.25 9.47
N ILE A 251 8.63 -6.25 9.82
CA ILE A 251 8.15 -5.20 8.90
C ILE A 251 8.68 -3.86 9.42
N LYS A 252 9.39 -3.11 8.56
CA LYS A 252 9.96 -1.81 8.92
C LYS A 252 9.39 -0.65 8.12
N ASP A 253 9.16 0.47 8.82
CA ASP A 253 8.76 1.75 8.24
C ASP A 253 7.51 1.66 7.34
N ALA A 254 6.53 0.83 7.72
CA ALA A 254 5.33 0.62 6.92
C ALA A 254 4.43 1.87 6.90
N VAL A 255 3.86 2.19 5.74
CA VAL A 255 2.94 3.31 5.55
C VAL A 255 1.61 2.79 5.04
N ILE A 256 0.58 2.87 5.88
CA ILE A 256 -0.78 2.48 5.54
C ILE A 256 -1.65 3.74 5.51
N ASN A 257 -2.31 4.01 4.40
CA ASN A 257 -3.12 5.20 4.23
C ASN A 257 -4.52 4.86 3.71
N ALA A 258 -5.43 4.54 4.61
CA ALA A 258 -6.85 4.39 4.35
C ALA A 258 -7.59 5.72 4.58
N SER A 259 -7.31 6.74 3.77
CA SER A 259 -7.94 8.08 3.91
C SER A 259 -8.55 8.66 2.62
N LYS A 260 -8.77 7.84 1.59
CA LYS A 260 -9.31 8.25 0.28
C LYS A 260 -10.54 9.18 0.42
N LYS A 261 -10.46 10.38 -0.17
CA LYS A 261 -11.53 11.40 -0.10
C LYS A 261 -12.77 10.98 -0.90
N GLY A 262 -13.95 11.29 -0.35
CA GLY A 262 -15.23 11.09 -1.04
C GLY A 262 -15.76 9.66 -1.03
N VAL A 263 -15.06 8.73 -0.37
CA VAL A 263 -15.48 7.34 -0.19
C VAL A 263 -15.29 7.00 1.29
N GLU A 264 -16.24 6.26 1.89
CA GLU A 264 -16.02 5.71 3.22
C GLU A 264 -14.98 4.60 3.13
N VAL A 265 -13.88 4.75 3.86
CA VAL A 265 -12.78 3.78 3.86
C VAL A 265 -12.52 3.24 5.25
N GLY A 266 -12.06 2.00 5.34
CA GLY A 266 -11.64 1.45 6.62
C GLY A 266 -10.96 0.10 6.54
N HIS A 267 -10.72 -0.51 7.70
CA HIS A 267 -9.99 -1.77 7.84
C HIS A 267 -8.52 -1.62 7.43
N ALA A 268 -7.78 -0.86 8.24
CA ALA A 268 -6.36 -0.60 8.04
C ALA A 268 -5.54 -1.26 9.16
N GLY A 269 -4.57 -2.09 8.78
CA GLY A 269 -3.60 -2.71 9.67
C GLY A 269 -2.30 -2.98 8.93
N ILE A 270 -1.13 -2.79 9.55
CA ILE A 270 0.15 -3.00 8.86
C ILE A 270 0.27 -4.45 8.38
N LEU A 271 -0.10 -5.41 9.24
CA LEU A 271 -0.04 -6.82 8.87
C LEU A 271 -1.25 -7.21 8.02
N VAL A 272 -2.47 -6.97 8.53
CA VAL A 272 -3.70 -7.32 7.81
C VAL A 272 -4.73 -6.20 7.88
N GLY A 273 -5.31 -5.82 6.75
CA GLY A 273 -6.42 -4.87 6.72
C GLY A 273 -7.66 -5.44 7.42
N ASN A 274 -8.16 -6.58 6.95
CA ASN A 274 -9.24 -7.31 7.61
C ASN A 274 -9.22 -8.83 7.47
N VAL A 275 -9.76 -9.48 8.50
CA VAL A 275 -10.11 -10.90 8.52
C VAL A 275 -11.62 -11.00 8.54
N THR A 276 -12.24 -11.37 7.43
CA THR A 276 -13.71 -11.30 7.28
C THR A 276 -14.26 -12.43 6.39
N GLY A 277 -15.57 -12.53 6.21
CA GLY A 277 -16.24 -13.50 5.34
C GLY A 277 -17.26 -12.83 4.43
N ASP A 278 -17.95 -13.61 3.61
CA ASP A 278 -19.30 -13.25 3.12
C ASP A 278 -20.26 -14.33 3.64
N GLY A 279 -21.14 -13.96 4.57
CA GLY A 279 -21.85 -14.93 5.41
C GLY A 279 -20.92 -15.81 6.25
N ALA A 280 -21.40 -17.01 6.57
CA ALA A 280 -20.86 -18.02 7.50
C ALA A 280 -19.37 -18.46 7.39
N GLN A 281 -18.48 -17.78 6.66
CA GLN A 281 -17.11 -18.20 6.36
C GLN A 281 -16.07 -17.09 6.60
N SER A 282 -15.82 -16.75 7.87
CA SER A 282 -14.72 -15.87 8.29
C SER A 282 -13.35 -16.43 7.88
N GLY A 283 -12.46 -15.55 7.41
CA GLY A 283 -11.03 -15.84 7.36
C GLY A 283 -10.43 -16.15 8.74
N LYS A 284 -9.20 -16.66 8.75
CA LYS A 284 -8.47 -17.10 9.95
C LYS A 284 -7.02 -16.60 9.89
N ILE A 285 -6.41 -16.35 11.03
CA ILE A 285 -5.02 -15.86 11.09
C ILE A 285 -4.27 -16.44 12.28
N ASN A 286 -3.10 -17.02 12.01
CA ASN A 286 -2.11 -17.35 13.02
C ASN A 286 -0.83 -16.60 12.69
N ALA A 287 -0.40 -15.72 13.58
CA ALA A 287 0.82 -14.94 13.46
C ALA A 287 1.74 -15.24 14.64
N THR A 288 2.98 -15.64 14.35
CA THR A 288 3.97 -16.01 15.37
C THR A 288 5.30 -15.32 15.10
N ASN A 289 5.97 -14.77 16.12
CA ASN A 289 7.28 -14.10 15.96
C ASN A 289 7.25 -12.97 14.91
N ILE A 290 6.29 -12.04 15.05
CA ILE A 290 6.16 -10.90 14.15
C ILE A 290 6.69 -9.64 14.83
N THR A 291 7.54 -8.90 14.15
CA THR A 291 8.03 -7.59 14.61
C THR A 291 7.59 -6.50 13.65
N ILE A 292 6.99 -5.44 14.17
CA ILE A 292 6.71 -4.20 13.44
C ILE A 292 7.54 -3.11 14.10
N GLU A 293 8.46 -2.50 13.36
CA GLU A 293 9.36 -1.46 13.85
C GLU A 293 9.26 -0.23 12.95
N GLY A 294 8.71 0.85 13.52
CA GLY A 294 8.40 2.03 12.74
C GLY A 294 7.17 1.81 11.86
N GLY A 295 6.40 2.87 11.70
CA GLY A 295 5.30 2.87 10.74
C GLY A 295 4.25 3.90 11.06
N HIS A 296 3.43 4.19 10.06
CA HIS A 296 2.37 5.16 10.15
C HIS A 296 1.11 4.58 9.52
N VAL A 297 0.03 4.54 10.30
CA VAL A 297 -1.29 4.04 9.85
C VAL A 297 -2.28 5.16 9.97
N VAL A 298 -2.80 5.64 8.84
CA VAL A 298 -3.95 6.56 8.80
C VAL A 298 -5.17 5.78 8.35
N GLY A 299 -6.29 5.88 9.07
CA GLY A 299 -7.53 5.28 8.62
C GLY A 299 -8.77 6.05 9.05
N GLN A 300 -9.71 6.26 8.13
CA GLN A 300 -11.01 6.88 8.49
C GLN A 300 -11.78 5.98 9.46
N LYS A 301 -11.90 4.67 9.17
CA LYS A 301 -12.59 3.69 10.04
C LYS A 301 -11.74 2.48 10.37
N LYS A 302 -11.70 2.07 11.64
CA LYS A 302 -11.08 0.80 12.08
C LYS A 302 -9.61 0.69 11.65
N ALA A 303 -8.78 1.56 12.23
CA ALA A 303 -7.33 1.64 11.98
C ALA A 303 -6.51 1.08 13.14
N ALA A 304 -5.55 0.20 12.89
CA ALA A 304 -4.65 -0.30 13.92
C ALA A 304 -3.24 -0.58 13.42
N ALA A 305 -2.28 -0.77 14.34
CA ALA A 305 -0.93 -1.13 13.95
C ALA A 305 -0.86 -2.57 13.39
N LEU A 306 -1.50 -3.55 14.03
CA LEU A 306 -1.38 -4.95 13.57
C LEU A 306 -2.51 -5.35 12.61
N VAL A 307 -3.78 -5.35 13.05
CA VAL A 307 -4.92 -5.77 12.22
C VAL A 307 -6.08 -4.77 12.30
N GLY A 308 -6.59 -4.30 11.17
CA GLY A 308 -7.67 -3.31 11.16
C GLY A 308 -9.00 -3.85 11.71
N TYR A 309 -9.50 -4.97 11.16
CA TYR A 309 -10.81 -5.51 11.54
C TYR A 309 -10.86 -7.03 11.50
N ILE A 310 -11.51 -7.65 12.49
CA ILE A 310 -11.76 -9.09 12.52
C ILE A 310 -13.26 -9.35 12.69
N ALA A 311 -13.87 -10.11 11.78
CA ALA A 311 -15.24 -10.61 11.91
C ALA A 311 -15.25 -12.10 12.25
N LEU A 312 -15.87 -12.47 13.38
CA LEU A 312 -15.86 -13.81 13.97
C LEU A 312 -17.16 -14.61 13.75
N GLU A 313 -17.80 -14.47 12.58
CA GLU A 313 -19.11 -15.10 12.30
C GLU A 313 -19.14 -16.62 12.63
N ASN A 314 -18.12 -17.38 12.21
CA ASN A 314 -17.97 -18.82 12.54
C ASN A 314 -16.54 -19.26 12.87
N ALA A 315 -15.60 -18.33 12.99
CA ALA A 315 -14.22 -18.65 13.41
C ALA A 315 -14.20 -19.05 14.89
N THR A 316 -13.37 -20.01 15.25
CA THR A 316 -13.10 -20.34 16.66
C THR A 316 -11.97 -19.47 17.21
N TYR A 317 -11.87 -19.37 18.54
CA TYR A 317 -10.71 -18.75 19.20
C TYR A 317 -9.38 -19.23 18.63
N GLU A 318 -9.26 -20.55 18.45
CA GLU A 318 -8.03 -21.21 18.01
C GLU A 318 -7.65 -20.89 16.56
N ASP A 319 -8.56 -20.26 15.82
CA ASP A 319 -8.34 -19.81 14.44
C ASP A 319 -7.77 -18.38 14.36
N ILE A 320 -7.69 -17.65 15.48
CA ILE A 320 -7.12 -16.30 15.59
C ILE A 320 -6.03 -16.31 16.68
N LYS A 321 -4.76 -16.41 16.27
CA LYS A 321 -3.61 -16.51 17.20
C LYS A 321 -2.55 -15.47 16.91
N PHE A 322 -2.09 -14.82 17.97
CA PHE A 322 -0.96 -13.90 17.97
C PHE A 322 0.00 -14.31 19.09
N GLU A 323 1.19 -14.77 18.71
CA GLU A 323 2.21 -15.27 19.63
C GLU A 323 3.53 -14.56 19.37
N ASN A 324 4.17 -14.01 20.41
CA ASN A 324 5.41 -13.24 20.32
C ASN A 324 5.35 -12.13 19.24
N ILE A 325 4.40 -11.22 19.38
CA ILE A 325 4.28 -10.03 18.52
C ILE A 325 4.96 -8.85 19.20
N ASN A 326 5.83 -8.15 18.48
CA ASN A 326 6.55 -6.99 18.98
C ASN A 326 6.21 -5.77 18.10
N ILE A 327 5.64 -4.72 18.67
CA ILE A 327 5.27 -3.50 17.93
C ILE A 327 5.99 -2.30 18.52
N SER A 328 6.85 -1.64 17.76
CA SER A 328 7.61 -0.50 18.26
C SER A 328 7.55 0.71 17.33
N ASN A 329 7.45 1.90 17.92
CA ASN A 329 7.51 3.18 17.20
C ASN A 329 6.47 3.32 16.07
N VAL A 330 5.27 2.74 16.24
CA VAL A 330 4.17 2.88 15.27
C VAL A 330 3.22 3.99 15.69
N THR A 331 2.89 4.86 14.76
CA THR A 331 1.84 5.87 14.91
C THR A 331 0.56 5.41 14.20
N VAL A 332 -0.57 5.44 14.91
CA VAL A 332 -1.90 5.16 14.36
C VAL A 332 -2.75 6.42 14.48
N VAL A 333 -3.26 6.93 13.37
CA VAL A 333 -4.19 8.07 13.30
C VAL A 333 -5.54 7.56 12.79
N GLY A 334 -6.58 7.67 13.62
CA GLY A 334 -7.93 7.16 13.32
C GLY A 334 -9.00 8.23 13.35
N GLY A 335 -9.97 8.17 12.42
CA GLY A 335 -11.19 9.01 12.45
C GLY A 335 -12.38 8.40 13.20
N ASP A 336 -12.36 7.10 13.44
CA ASP A 336 -13.32 6.32 14.24
C ASP A 336 -12.51 5.40 15.19
N ARG A 337 -13.02 4.22 15.53
CA ARG A 337 -12.31 3.12 16.18
C ARG A 337 -10.88 2.96 15.68
N CYS A 338 -9.94 3.19 16.59
CA CYS A 338 -8.53 2.95 16.38
C CYS A 338 -7.94 2.15 17.55
N GLY A 339 -6.88 1.40 17.29
CA GLY A 339 -6.25 0.55 18.30
C GLY A 339 -4.79 0.27 17.97
N LEU A 340 -4.02 -0.21 18.94
CA LEU A 340 -2.64 -0.63 18.66
C LEU A 340 -2.64 -2.01 18.00
N ILE A 341 -3.28 -2.99 18.63
CA ILE A 341 -3.26 -4.37 18.19
C ILE A 341 -4.35 -4.58 17.13
N ILE A 342 -5.61 -4.47 17.52
CA ILE A 342 -6.74 -4.58 16.59
C ILE A 342 -7.67 -3.40 16.77
N ALA A 343 -8.17 -2.83 15.67
CA ALA A 343 -9.06 -1.68 15.76
C ALA A 343 -10.48 -2.10 16.16
N ASN A 344 -10.96 -3.24 15.64
CA ASN A 344 -12.25 -3.78 16.03
C ASN A 344 -12.36 -5.30 15.80
N VAL A 345 -12.95 -5.99 16.77
CA VAL A 345 -13.36 -7.40 16.69
C VAL A 345 -14.87 -7.46 16.78
N ASP A 346 -15.50 -8.11 15.80
CA ASP A 346 -16.94 -8.17 15.65
C ASP A 346 -17.42 -9.61 15.57
N SER A 347 -18.08 -10.06 16.64
CA SER A 347 -18.86 -11.29 16.63
C SER A 347 -20.32 -10.96 16.41
N HIS A 348 -20.83 -11.15 15.19
CA HIS A 348 -22.26 -11.01 14.87
C HIS A 348 -23.17 -12.01 15.63
N VAL A 349 -22.61 -12.84 16.52
CA VAL A 349 -23.26 -14.04 17.08
C VAL A 349 -23.19 -14.12 18.61
N ASP A 350 -22.13 -13.62 19.27
CA ASP A 350 -21.95 -13.74 20.73
C ASP A 350 -20.76 -12.90 21.27
N GLU A 351 -21.02 -11.91 22.12
CA GLU A 351 -20.01 -11.07 22.78
C GLU A 351 -18.98 -11.90 23.59
N ALA A 352 -19.38 -13.04 24.15
CA ALA A 352 -18.48 -13.94 24.89
C ALA A 352 -17.44 -14.58 23.96
N LYS A 353 -17.78 -14.84 22.68
CA LYS A 353 -16.83 -15.35 21.68
C LYS A 353 -15.80 -14.29 21.28
N SER A 354 -16.20 -13.02 21.15
CA SER A 354 -15.26 -11.92 20.92
C SER A 354 -14.28 -11.75 22.08
N LYS A 355 -14.76 -11.81 23.32
CA LYS A 355 -13.91 -11.76 24.52
C LYS A 355 -12.98 -12.95 24.65
N ALA A 356 -13.46 -14.15 24.29
CA ALA A 356 -12.63 -15.34 24.25
C ALA A 356 -11.49 -15.17 23.24
N CYS A 357 -11.77 -14.69 22.00
CA CYS A 357 -10.79 -14.45 20.90
C CYS A 357 -9.54 -13.65 21.29
N ILE A 358 -9.61 -12.88 22.37
CA ILE A 358 -8.52 -12.00 22.81
C ILE A 358 -7.75 -12.58 24.01
N GLY A 359 -8.24 -13.65 24.63
CA GLY A 359 -7.66 -14.20 25.85
C GLY A 359 -6.43 -15.08 25.59
N ALA A 360 -5.23 -14.56 25.84
CA ALA A 360 -3.90 -15.20 25.79
C ALA A 360 -3.04 -14.93 24.54
N TRP A 361 -2.99 -13.69 24.06
CA TRP A 361 -1.94 -13.28 23.11
C TRP A 361 -0.69 -12.78 23.83
N ASP A 362 0.46 -13.09 23.24
CA ASP A 362 1.77 -12.63 23.69
C ASP A 362 2.22 -11.48 22.79
N ILE A 363 2.02 -10.25 23.27
CA ILE A 363 2.25 -9.02 22.50
C ILE A 363 2.97 -8.00 23.37
N GLU A 364 4.13 -7.54 22.92
CA GLU A 364 4.89 -6.44 23.49
C GLU A 364 4.81 -5.21 22.58
N TYR A 365 4.77 -4.02 23.19
CA TYR A 365 4.86 -2.78 22.43
C TYR A 365 5.67 -1.70 23.14
N THR A 366 6.28 -0.79 22.37
CA THR A 366 7.09 0.31 22.92
C THR A 366 7.11 1.51 21.99
N GLY A 367 6.89 2.72 22.51
CA GLY A 367 7.01 3.95 21.74
C GLY A 367 5.93 4.16 20.67
N CYS A 368 4.81 3.43 20.76
CA CYS A 368 3.69 3.58 19.84
C CYS A 368 2.74 4.70 20.29
N THR A 369 2.14 5.39 19.31
CA THR A 369 1.20 6.49 19.55
C THR A 369 -0.11 6.20 18.82
N ILE A 370 -1.24 6.47 19.48
CA ILE A 370 -2.56 6.47 18.85
C ILE A 370 -3.12 7.88 18.96
N THR A 371 -3.57 8.43 17.84
CA THR A 371 -4.15 9.76 17.75
C THR A 371 -5.52 9.64 17.10
N TYR A 372 -6.50 10.33 17.69
CA TYR A 372 -7.81 10.49 17.10
C TYR A 372 -7.86 11.81 16.32
N ASP A 373 -8.31 11.77 15.07
CA ASP A 373 -8.45 12.95 14.22
C ASP A 373 -9.85 12.99 13.59
N GLU A 374 -10.71 13.85 14.15
CA GLU A 374 -12.08 14.07 13.69
C GLU A 374 -12.17 14.52 12.23
N SER A 375 -11.12 15.15 11.67
CA SER A 375 -11.13 15.62 10.29
C SER A 375 -11.12 14.47 9.27
N LEU A 376 -10.73 13.27 9.71
CA LEU A 376 -10.77 12.05 8.89
C LEU A 376 -12.17 11.42 8.83
N ASP A 377 -13.09 11.71 9.75
CA ASP A 377 -14.45 11.17 9.71
C ASP A 377 -15.29 11.88 8.63
N ASN A 378 -15.22 11.35 7.41
CA ASN A 378 -15.93 11.89 6.26
C ASN A 378 -17.35 11.32 6.09
N SER A 379 -17.91 10.70 7.13
CA SER A 379 -19.23 10.08 7.05
C SER A 379 -20.35 11.11 7.25
N SER A 380 -21.33 11.14 6.34
CA SER A 380 -22.57 11.93 6.47
C SER A 380 -23.51 11.42 7.56
N LYS A 381 -23.03 10.55 8.44
CA LYS A 381 -23.72 9.97 9.59
C LYS A 381 -22.72 9.79 10.72
N VAL A 382 -22.68 10.77 11.61
CA VAL A 382 -22.10 10.64 12.94
C VAL A 382 -22.90 9.58 13.70
N GLU A 383 -22.53 8.32 13.56
CA GLU A 383 -22.89 7.29 14.54
C GLU A 383 -21.86 7.39 15.66
N ASN A 384 -22.10 8.32 16.57
CA ASN A 384 -21.45 8.35 17.87
C ASN A 384 -21.79 7.03 18.58
N THR A 385 -20.93 6.03 18.42
CA THR A 385 -20.93 4.84 19.25
C THR A 385 -19.72 4.93 20.16
N THR A 386 -19.97 5.42 21.36
CA THR A 386 -19.05 5.44 22.50
C THR A 386 -18.82 4.01 23.02
N GLU A 387 -18.57 3.06 22.12
CA GLU A 387 -18.40 1.64 22.44
C GLU A 387 -17.07 1.11 21.91
N GLY A 388 -16.05 1.24 22.75
CA GLY A 388 -14.95 0.28 22.80
C GLY A 388 -13.58 0.78 22.33
N PHE A 389 -12.87 1.48 23.21
CA PHE A 389 -11.43 1.28 23.31
C PHE A 389 -11.21 -0.17 23.80
N TRP A 390 -10.95 -1.11 22.89
CA TRP A 390 -10.82 -2.53 23.24
C TRP A 390 -9.37 -2.85 23.64
N PHE A 391 -9.05 -2.63 24.91
CA PHE A 391 -7.95 -3.32 25.59
C PHE A 391 -8.48 -4.65 26.14
N GLY A 392 -8.47 -5.70 25.32
CA GLY A 392 -8.74 -7.04 25.80
C GLY A 392 -7.49 -7.66 26.41
N GLY A 393 -7.51 -7.89 27.73
CA GLY A 393 -6.95 -9.07 28.41
C GLY A 393 -5.51 -9.54 28.17
N ALA A 394 -4.64 -8.81 27.47
CA ALA A 394 -3.22 -9.13 27.45
C ALA A 394 -2.64 -8.89 28.85
N THR A 395 -1.68 -9.72 29.26
CA THR A 395 -0.80 -9.36 30.38
C THR A 395 0.08 -8.22 29.88
N LEU A 396 -0.48 -7.01 29.86
CA LEU A 396 0.16 -5.80 29.37
C LEU A 396 1.28 -5.44 30.35
N VAL A 397 2.51 -5.84 30.04
CA VAL A 397 3.69 -5.30 30.71
C VAL A 397 3.95 -3.93 30.10
N GLU A 398 3.11 -2.97 30.44
CA GLU A 398 3.30 -1.59 30.00
C GLU A 398 4.48 -0.98 30.79
N LYS A 399 5.53 -0.56 30.07
CA LYS A 399 6.32 0.60 30.51
C LYS A 399 5.52 1.86 30.17
N LYS A 400 4.58 2.17 31.08
CA LYS A 400 3.84 3.42 31.30
C LYS A 400 3.46 4.26 30.08
N PHE A 401 2.16 4.22 29.77
CA PHE A 401 1.42 5.39 29.28
C PHE A 401 1.45 6.47 30.38
N SER A 402 2.20 7.55 30.17
CA SER A 402 1.98 8.80 30.90
C SER A 402 1.28 9.80 29.99
N ASP A 403 0.07 10.15 30.41
CA ASP A 403 -0.64 11.41 30.15
C ASP A 403 -1.23 11.62 28.75
N PHE A 404 -2.52 11.32 28.58
CA PHE A 404 -3.42 12.17 27.80
C PHE A 404 -4.80 12.27 28.47
N GLN A 405 -5.23 13.51 28.71
CA GLN A 405 -6.55 13.95 29.17
C GLN A 405 -7.52 14.09 28.00
#